data_AF-W1Y192-F1
#
_entry.id   AF-W1Y192-F1
#
_cell.length_a   1.000
_cell.length_b   1.000
_cell.length_c   1.000
_cell.angle_alpha   90.00
_cell.angle_beta   90.00
_cell.angle_gamma   90.00
#
_symmetry.space_group_name_H-M   'P 1'
#
loop_
_entity.id
_entity.type
_entity.pdbx_description
1 polymer ?
#
loop_
_entity_poly.entity_id
_entity_poly.type
_entity_poly.pdbx_seq_one_letter_code
_entity_poly.pdbx_strand_id
1 'polypeptide(L)' 'MLESVIASPEVVHYICKRFDIKMSKKLGQNFLIKRGIVDEIVHAAELTPGEP' A
#
# COMPACT_ATOMS: atom_id res chain seq x y z
N MET A 1 -15.02 -12.25 2.59
CA MET A 1 -14.34 -11.54 1.49
C MET A 1 -13.33 -10.62 2.13
N LEU A 2 -12.04 -10.73 1.78
CA LEU A 2 -11.08 -9.70 2.19
C LEU A 2 -11.52 -8.42 1.49
N GLU A 3 -11.73 -7.33 2.22
CA GLU A 3 -11.86 -6.01 1.61
C GLU A 3 -10.66 -5.80 0.69
N SER A 4 -10.93 -5.42 -0.57
CA SER A 4 -9.95 -5.32 -1.65
C SER A 4 -8.99 -4.12 -1.51
N VAL A 5 -8.80 -3.63 -0.29
CA VAL A 5 -7.91 -2.51 0.00
C VAL A 5 -6.51 -3.03 0.25
N ILE A 6 -5.57 -2.69 -0.64
CA ILE A 6 -4.17 -3.12 -0.55
C ILE A 6 -3.51 -2.66 0.76
N ALA A 7 -3.86 -1.47 1.25
CA ALA A 7 -3.31 -0.87 2.48
C ALA A 7 -3.85 -1.54 3.76
N SER A 8 -3.63 -2.85 3.88
CA SER A 8 -3.95 -3.73 5.01
C SER A 8 -2.80 -4.74 5.19
N PRO A 9 -2.39 -5.08 6.42
CA PRO A 9 -1.30 -6.04 6.64
C PRO A 9 -1.55 -7.38 5.94
N GLU A 10 -2.78 -7.90 6.04
CA GLU A 10 -3.14 -9.21 5.49
C GLU A 10 -3.05 -9.23 3.96
N VAL A 11 -3.52 -8.16 3.31
CA VAL A 11 -3.53 -8.04 1.85
C VAL A 11 -2.11 -7.81 1.30
N VAL A 12 -1.30 -6.95 1.94
CA VAL A 12 0.11 -6.77 1.57
C VAL A 12 0.87 -8.09 1.68
N HIS A 13 0.72 -8.82 2.79
CA HIS A 13 1.39 -10.11 2.95
C HIS A 13 0.93 -11.14 1.92
N TYR A 14 -0.38 -11.20 1.63
CA TYR A 14 -0.93 -12.07 0.59
C TYR A 14 -0.31 -11.76 -0.78
N ILE A 15 -0.27 -10.49 -1.18
CA ILE A 15 0.31 -10.04 -2.45
C ILE A 15 1.79 -10.42 -2.51
N CYS A 16 2.57 -10.10 -1.47
CA CYS A 16 4.00 -10.42 -1.47
C CYS A 16 4.26 -11.92 -1.63
N LYS A 17 3.48 -12.76 -0.93
CA LYS A 17 3.58 -14.22 -1.05
C LYS A 17 3.12 -14.72 -2.43
N ARG A 18 2.02 -14.17 -2.96
CA ARG A 18 1.40 -14.61 -4.22
C ARG A 18 2.25 -14.31 -5.45
N PHE A 19 3.04 -13.24 -5.40
CA PHE A 19 3.87 -12.75 -6.51
C PHE A 19 5.38 -12.90 -6.25
N ASP A 20 5.78 -13.63 -5.21
CA ASP A 20 7.18 -13.82 -4.79
C ASP A 20 7.97 -12.50 -4.62
N ILE A 21 7.29 -11.47 -4.08
CA ILE A 21 7.93 -10.18 -3.78
C ILE A 21 8.69 -10.33 -2.47
N LYS A 22 10.02 -10.26 -2.55
CA LYS A 22 10.90 -10.29 -1.38
C LYS A 22 11.11 -8.89 -0.83
N MET A 23 10.55 -8.65 0.37
CA MET A 23 10.77 -7.41 1.09
C MET A 23 12.25 -7.29 1.49
N SER A 24 12.92 -6.24 1.01
CA SER A 24 14.34 -6.04 1.24
C SER A 24 14.60 -4.86 2.16
N LYS A 25 15.14 -5.13 3.36
CA LYS A 25 15.61 -4.08 4.28
C LYS A 25 16.72 -3.22 3.67
N LYS A 26 17.55 -3.80 2.80
CA LYS A 26 18.64 -3.09 2.12
C LYS A 26 18.14 -1.98 1.19
N LEU A 27 16.90 -2.11 0.70
CA LEU A 27 16.27 -1.13 -0.17
C LEU A 27 15.43 -0.10 0.61
N GLY A 28 15.38 -0.18 1.95
CA GLY A 28 14.55 0.71 2.76
C GLY A 28 13.04 0.57 2.49
N GLN A 29 12.61 -0.56 1.92
CA GLN A 29 11.22 -0.79 1.55
C GLN A 29 10.33 -0.93 2.80
N ASN A 30 9.31 -0.07 2.89
CA ASN A 30 8.28 -0.12 3.91
C ASN A 30 6.93 0.10 3.25
N PHE A 31 6.00 -0.85 3.41
CA PHE A 31 4.66 -0.76 2.83
C PHE A 31 3.71 -0.03 3.78
N LEU A 32 2.89 0.87 3.24
CA LEU A 32 1.78 1.47 3.99
C LEU A 32 0.67 0.42 4.15
N ILE A 33 0.32 0.12 5.40
CA ILE A 33 -0.63 -0.93 5.79
C ILE A 33 -1.89 -0.37 6.47
N LYS A 34 -2.09 0.95 6.39
CA LYS A 34 -3.27 1.63 6.94
C LYS A 34 -3.89 2.51 5.88
N ARG A 35 -5.13 2.22 5.51
CA ARG A 35 -5.86 2.97 4.49
C ARG A 35 -5.94 4.48 4.79
N GLY A 36 -6.30 4.86 6.02
CA GLY A 36 -6.44 6.27 6.40
C GLY A 36 -5.16 7.10 6.19
N ILE A 37 -3.98 6.51 6.44
CA ILE A 37 -2.70 7.19 6.19
C ILE A 37 -2.48 7.43 4.70
N VAL A 38 -2.87 6.49 3.84
CA VAL A 38 -2.79 6.67 2.39
C VAL A 38 -3.75 7.77 1.93
N ASP A 39 -4.98 7.79 2.46
CA ASP A 39 -5.95 8.84 2.14
C ASP A 39 -5.48 10.23 2.59
N GLU A 40 -4.88 10.35 3.79
CA GLU A 40 -4.29 11.60 4.28
C GLU A 40 -3.13 12.10 3.40
N ILE A 41 -2.26 11.20 2.92
CA ILE A 41 -1.18 11.55 1.99
C ILE A 41 -1.74 12.08 0.67
N VAL A 42 -2.75 11.39 0.10
CA VAL A 42 -3.41 11.81 -1.15
C VAL A 42 -4.08 13.17 -0.97
N HIS A 43 -4.77 13.38 0.15
CA HIS A 43 -5.40 14.65 0.47
C HIS A 43 -4.39 15.79 0.65
N ALA A 44 -3.30 15.55 1.38
CA ALA A 44 -2.24 16.54 1.60
C ALA A 44 -1.47 16.88 0.32
N ALA A 45 -1.43 15.96 -0.64
CA ALA A 45 -0.88 16.18 -1.97
C ALA A 45 -1.87 16.87 -2.93
N GLU A 46 -3.09 17.17 -2.48
CA GLU A 46 -4.16 17.82 -3.25
C GLU A 46 -4.48 17.12 -4.58
N LEU A 47 -4.27 15.80 -4.64
CA LEU A 47 -4.42 15.03 -5.87
C LEU A 47 -5.89 14.95 -6.29
N THR A 48 -6.15 15.21 -7.57
CA THR A 48 -7.47 15.04 -8.17
C THR A 48 -7.53 13.82 -9.10
N PRO A 49 -8.71 13.19 -9.27
CA PRO A 49 -8.82 12.03 -10.15
C PRO A 49 -8.41 12.36 -11.59
N GLY A 50 -7.44 11.61 -12.11
CA GLY A 50 -6.94 11.76 -13.49
C GLY A 50 -5.72 12.67 -13.63
N GLU A 51 -5.20 13.23 -12.54
CA GLU A 51 -3.87 13.83 -12.54
C GLU A 51 -2.77 12.75 -12.70
N PRO A 52 -1.68 13.06 -13.44
CA PRO A 52 -0.59 12.12 -13.71
C PRO A 52 0.26 11.77 -12.50
#